data_AF-A0A368P480-F1
#
_entry.id   AF-A0A368P480-F1
#
_cell.length_a   1.000
_cell.length_b   1.000
_cell.length_c   1.000
_cell.angle_alpha   90.00
_cell.angle_beta   90.00
_cell.angle_gamma   90.00
#
_symmetry.space_group_name_H-M   'P 1'
#
loop_
_entity.id
_entity.type
_entity.pdbx_description
1 polymer ?
#
loop_
_entity_poly.entity_id
_entity_poly.type
_entity_poly.pdbx_seq_one_letter_code
_entity_poly.pdbx_strand_id
1 'polypeptide(L)'
;MKKTILLLGFAISIGTMMSFTNKSQQKSNIVITTNSDYCDGWEDGYCEGWKDVKGQFAVCPVTPVCPVPEVGKDGYRGGYNRGFKAGMKAARNN
;
A
#
# COMPACT_ATOMS: atom_id res chain seq x y z
N MET A 1 31.63 -34.05 32.50
CA MET A 1 30.40 -34.73 32.93
C MET A 1 29.40 -33.68 33.43
N LYS A 2 28.29 -33.56 32.70
CA LYS A 2 26.97 -33.02 33.08
C LYS A 2 26.88 -32.11 34.31
N LYS A 3 26.52 -30.84 34.11
CA LYS A 3 25.42 -30.18 34.85
C LYS A 3 24.68 -29.22 33.91
N THR A 4 23.60 -29.74 33.34
CA THR A 4 22.52 -29.01 32.68
C THR A 4 21.86 -28.05 33.67
N ILE A 5 21.78 -26.75 33.35
CA ILE A 5 20.96 -25.79 34.08
C ILE A 5 19.99 -25.13 33.09
N LEU A 6 18.77 -25.65 33.13
CA LEU A 6 17.47 -24.96 33.11
C LEU A 6 17.22 -23.83 32.10
N LEU A 7 16.57 -24.24 31.01
CA LEU A 7 15.32 -23.69 30.46
C LEU A 7 14.69 -22.52 31.24
N LEU A 8 14.60 -21.36 30.59
CA LEU A 8 13.48 -20.42 30.73
C LEU A 8 13.05 -20.00 29.32
N GLY A 9 12.05 -20.70 28.79
CA GLY A 9 11.37 -20.35 27.56
C GLY A 9 10.52 -19.11 27.78
N PHE A 10 10.76 -18.06 27.01
CA PHE A 10 9.86 -16.92 26.91
C PHE A 10 8.95 -17.14 25.71
N ALA A 11 7.95 -18.00 25.90
CA ALA A 11 6.81 -18.10 25.01
C ALA A 11 5.89 -16.90 25.29
N ILE A 12 5.94 -15.89 24.43
CA ILE A 12 4.88 -14.88 24.34
C ILE A 12 4.26 -15.02 22.96
N SER A 13 3.31 -15.95 22.88
CA SER A 13 2.31 -16.01 21.82
C SER A 13 1.26 -14.92 22.11
N ILE A 14 1.42 -13.73 21.51
CA ILE A 14 0.30 -12.80 21.41
C ILE A 14 -0.44 -13.15 20.13
N GLY A 15 -1.48 -13.96 20.29
CA GLY A 15 -2.50 -14.11 19.28
C GLY A 15 -3.24 -12.78 19.12
N THR A 16 -3.26 -12.25 17.90
CA THR A 16 -4.28 -11.29 17.51
C THR A 16 -5.14 -11.96 16.44
N MET A 17 -6.29 -12.49 16.87
CA MET A 17 -7.37 -12.85 15.96
C MET A 17 -7.94 -11.55 15.41
N MET A 18 -7.68 -11.23 14.14
CA MET A 18 -8.45 -10.18 13.45
C MET A 18 -9.69 -10.83 12.84
N SER A 19 -10.85 -10.55 13.44
CA SER A 19 -12.15 -10.79 12.81
C SER A 19 -12.43 -9.65 11.83
N PHE A 20 -12.77 -9.97 10.58
CA PHE A 20 -13.40 -9.01 9.69
C PHE A 20 -14.82 -9.46 9.36
N THR A 21 -15.75 -8.56 9.60
CA THR A 21 -17.19 -8.71 9.46
C THR A 21 -17.65 -8.68 8.00
N ASN A 22 -18.61 -9.56 7.68
CA ASN A 22 -19.64 -9.53 6.63
C ASN A 22 -19.42 -8.73 5.33
N LYS A 23 -19.37 -9.48 4.21
CA LYS A 23 -19.53 -8.96 2.85
C LYS A 23 -20.95 -8.41 2.64
N SER A 24 -21.05 -7.12 2.34
CA SER A 24 -22.25 -6.52 1.73
C SER A 24 -22.11 -6.55 0.20
N GLN A 25 -23.17 -6.97 -0.50
CA GLN A 25 -23.23 -7.05 -1.96
C GLN A 25 -23.44 -5.67 -2.63
N GLN A 26 -22.41 -5.26 -3.36
CA GLN A 26 -22.41 -4.87 -4.78
C GLN A 26 -23.45 -3.88 -5.32
N LYS A 27 -22.96 -2.70 -5.72
CA LYS A 27 -23.49 -1.93 -6.86
C LYS A 27 -22.43 -1.95 -7.98
N SER A 28 -22.74 -2.66 -9.07
CA SER A 28 -21.92 -2.70 -10.28
C SER A 28 -22.18 -1.43 -11.11
N ASN A 29 -21.28 -0.47 -11.01
CA ASN A 29 -20.81 0.20 -12.23
C ASN A 29 -19.69 -0.71 -12.77
N ILE A 30 -19.48 -0.78 -14.08
CA ILE A 30 -18.30 -1.48 -14.62
C ILE A 30 -17.07 -0.63 -14.24
N VAL A 31 -16.65 -0.75 -12.99
CA VAL A 31 -15.28 -0.47 -12.57
C VAL A 31 -14.52 -1.64 -13.13
N ILE A 32 -13.65 -1.39 -14.10
CA ILE A 32 -12.60 -2.36 -14.43
C ILE A 32 -11.68 -2.37 -13.21
N THR A 33 -12.10 -3.05 -12.15
CA THR A 33 -11.27 -3.44 -11.02
C THR A 33 -10.41 -4.61 -11.52
N THR A 34 -9.57 -4.33 -12.51
CA THR A 34 -8.29 -5.00 -12.54
C THR A 34 -7.44 -4.17 -11.62
N ASN A 35 -7.47 -4.48 -10.31
CA ASN A 35 -6.37 -4.13 -9.41
C ASN A 35 -5.15 -4.87 -9.95
N SER A 36 -4.59 -4.36 -11.05
CA SER A 36 -3.31 -4.77 -11.53
C SER A 36 -2.33 -4.25 -10.49
N ASP A 37 -1.32 -5.05 -10.18
CA ASP A 37 -0.23 -4.65 -9.28
C ASP A 37 0.24 -3.22 -9.57
N TYR A 38 0.25 -2.82 -10.85
CA TYR A 38 0.51 -1.45 -11.29
C TYR A 38 -0.41 -0.40 -10.69
N CYS A 39 -1.73 -0.58 -10.65
CA CYS A 39 -2.64 0.41 -10.09
C CYS A 39 -2.52 0.52 -8.58
N ASP A 40 -2.29 -0.59 -7.88
CA ASP A 40 -1.99 -0.58 -6.45
C ASP A 40 -0.70 0.22 -6.19
N GLY A 41 0.34 -0.04 -7.00
CA GLY A 41 1.58 0.74 -6.94
C GLY A 41 1.34 2.21 -7.25
N TRP A 42 0.53 2.55 -8.26
CA TRP A 42 0.21 3.94 -8.60
C TRP A 42 -0.43 4.68 -7.43
N GLU A 43 -1.38 4.07 -6.73
CA GLU A 43 -2.05 4.65 -5.57
C GLU A 43 -1.10 4.86 -4.39
N ASP A 44 -0.36 3.84 -4.00
CA ASP A 44 0.63 3.91 -2.92
C ASP A 44 1.71 4.95 -3.23
N GLY A 45 2.26 4.90 -4.45
CA GLY A 45 3.28 5.83 -4.90
C GLY A 45 2.79 7.27 -4.83
N TYR A 46 1.57 7.55 -5.32
CA TYR A 46 1.01 8.90 -5.30
C TYR A 46 0.89 9.46 -3.88
N CYS A 47 0.40 8.64 -2.95
CA CYS A 47 0.30 8.97 -1.53
C CYS A 47 1.68 9.27 -0.91
N GLU A 48 2.67 8.41 -1.14
CA GLU A 48 4.02 8.58 -0.59
C GLU A 48 4.76 9.77 -1.21
N GLY A 49 4.63 9.99 -2.52
CA GLY A 49 5.20 11.17 -3.18
C GLY A 49 4.60 12.48 -2.69
N TRP A 50 3.32 12.48 -2.33
CA TRP A 50 2.69 13.65 -1.70
C TRP A 50 3.28 13.92 -0.31
N LYS A 51 3.39 12.88 0.53
CA LYS A 51 3.97 12.96 1.88
C LYS A 51 5.44 13.37 1.88
N ASP A 52 6.21 13.01 0.84
CA ASP A 52 7.60 13.45 0.70
C ASP A 52 7.74 14.98 0.65
N VAL A 53 6.73 15.66 0.08
CA VAL A 53 6.70 17.12 -0.04
C VAL A 53 5.93 17.79 1.12
N LYS A 54 4.81 17.21 1.57
CA LYS A 54 3.93 17.81 2.60
C LYS A 54 4.26 17.37 4.03
N GLY A 55 5.13 16.38 4.20
CA GLY A 55 5.50 15.78 5.48
C GLY A 55 4.94 14.36 5.64
N GLN A 56 5.69 13.52 6.36
CA GLN A 56 5.42 12.08 6.52
C GLN A 56 4.01 11.77 7.06
N PHE A 57 3.46 12.65 7.88
CA PHE A 57 2.13 12.50 8.49
C PHE A 57 1.02 13.26 7.76
N ALA A 58 1.31 13.81 6.57
CA ALA A 58 0.30 14.46 5.76
C ALA A 58 -0.76 13.45 5.32
N VAL A 59 -2.03 13.88 5.36
CA VAL A 59 -3.13 13.09 4.81
C VAL A 59 -2.94 12.96 3.30
N CYS A 60 -3.06 11.75 2.79
CA CYS A 60 -2.93 11.51 1.36
C CYS A 60 -4.15 12.09 0.61
N PRO A 61 -3.91 12.83 -0.48
CA PRO A 61 -4.98 13.32 -1.33
C PRO A 61 -5.67 12.16 -2.05
N VAL A 62 -6.82 12.46 -2.66
CA VAL A 62 -7.46 11.51 -3.59
C VAL A 62 -6.53 11.26 -4.77
N THR A 63 -6.18 10.00 -4.99
CA THR A 63 -5.35 9.58 -6.12
C THR A 63 -6.12 9.74 -7.43
N PRO A 64 -5.53 10.34 -8.48
CA PRO A 64 -6.11 10.37 -9.82
C PRO A 64 -6.30 8.97 -10.40
N VAL A 65 -7.14 8.86 -11.43
CA VAL A 65 -7.37 7.60 -12.16
C VAL A 65 -6.04 6.98 -12.59
N CYS A 66 -5.86 5.69 -12.29
CA CYS A 66 -4.69 4.91 -12.65
C CYS A 66 -4.44 4.97 -14.17
N PRO A 67 -3.26 5.45 -14.63
CA PRO A 67 -2.95 5.53 -16.05
C PRO A 67 -2.61 4.15 -16.62
N VAL A 68 -2.71 3.98 -17.93
CA VAL A 68 -2.23 2.76 -18.60
C VAL A 68 -0.70 2.63 -18.41
N PRO A 69 -0.18 1.45 -18.03
CA PRO A 69 1.26 1.23 -17.87
C PRO A 69 2.00 1.35 -19.20
N GLU A 70 3.26 1.79 -19.12
CA GLU A 70 4.20 1.66 -20.23
C GLU A 70 4.61 0.19 -20.40
N VAL A 71 4.98 -0.20 -21.62
CA VAL A 71 5.44 -1.57 -21.92
C VAL A 71 6.59 -1.97 -20.99
N GLY A 72 6.45 -3.11 -20.31
CA GLY A 72 7.44 -3.64 -19.38
C GLY A 72 7.48 -2.95 -18.00
N LYS A 73 6.50 -2.08 -17.69
CA LYS A 73 6.33 -1.42 -16.40
C LYS A 73 4.94 -1.64 -15.81
N ASP A 74 4.30 -2.73 -16.15
CA ASP A 74 2.93 -3.14 -15.79
C ASP A 74 2.81 -3.81 -14.41
N GLY A 75 3.91 -3.88 -13.66
CA GLY A 75 3.91 -4.34 -12.27
C GLY A 75 3.86 -3.20 -11.25
N TYR A 76 3.73 -3.57 -9.97
CA TYR A 76 3.66 -2.66 -8.82
C TYR A 76 4.75 -1.60 -8.80
N ARG A 77 6.01 -2.01 -8.99
CA ARG A 77 7.15 -1.08 -9.00
C ARG A 77 7.01 -0.02 -10.10
N GLY A 78 6.46 -0.37 -11.26
CA GLY A 78 6.20 0.57 -12.35
C GLY A 78 5.16 1.61 -11.95
N GLY A 79 4.06 1.14 -11.38
CA GLY A 79 3.00 1.97 -10.81
C GLY A 79 3.52 2.92 -9.75
N TYR A 80 4.20 2.38 -8.73
CA TYR A 80 4.77 3.13 -7.60
C TYR A 80 5.69 4.25 -8.05
N ASN A 81 6.65 3.95 -8.92
CA ASN A 81 7.59 4.97 -9.39
C ASN A 81 6.90 6.09 -10.17
N ARG A 82 5.84 5.78 -10.91
CA ARG A 82 5.07 6.78 -11.66
C ARG A 82 4.16 7.60 -10.73
N GLY A 83 3.47 6.91 -9.82
CA GLY A 83 2.62 7.50 -8.78
C GLY A 83 3.39 8.47 -7.91
N PHE A 84 4.57 8.07 -7.41
CA PHE A 84 5.44 8.89 -6.58
C PHE A 84 5.77 10.24 -7.21
N LYS A 85 6.20 10.22 -8.48
CA LYS A 85 6.50 11.46 -9.21
C LYS A 85 5.25 12.34 -9.40
N ALA A 86 4.10 11.71 -9.66
CA ALA A 86 2.84 12.43 -9.82
C ALA A 86 2.36 13.05 -8.48
N GLY A 87 2.47 12.32 -7.37
CA GLY A 87 2.14 12.78 -6.03
C GLY A 87 2.99 13.97 -5.59
N MET A 88 4.31 13.88 -5.79
CA MET A 88 5.23 15.01 -5.53
C MET A 88 4.87 16.24 -6.36
N LYS A 89 4.54 16.05 -7.64
CA LYS A 89 4.15 17.16 -8.53
C LYS A 89 2.85 17.81 -8.06
N ALA A 90 1.86 17.01 -7.68
CA ALA A 90 0.60 17.51 -7.15
C ALA A 90 0.82 18.31 -5.85
N ALA A 91 1.66 17.79 -4.95
CA ALA A 91 1.98 18.46 -3.69
C ALA A 91 2.69 19.81 -3.89
N ARG A 92 3.58 19.93 -4.87
CA ARG A 92 4.28 21.20 -5.16
C ARG A 92 3.38 22.27 -5.78
N ASN A 93 2.29 21.85 -6.42
CA ASN A 93 1.34 22.73 -7.08
C ASN A 93 0.12 23.08 -6.21
N ASN A 94 0.09 22.59 -4.97
CA ASN A 94 -0.94 22.84 -3.97
C ASN A 94 -0.39 23.72 -2.85
#